data_AF-A0A382T6P2-F1
#
_entry.id   AF-A0A382T6P2-F1
#
_cell.length_a   1.000
_cell.length_b   1.000
_cell.length_c   1.000
_cell.angle_alpha   90.00
_cell.angle_beta   90.00
_cell.angle_gamma   90.00
#
_symmetry.space_group_name_H-M   'P 1'
#
loop_
_entity.id
_entity.type
_entity.pdbx_description
1 polymer ?
#
loop_
_entity_poly.entity_id
_entity_poly.type
_entity_poly.pdbx_seq_one_letter_code
_entity_poly.pdbx_strand_id
1 'polypeptide(L)'
;ENFSNQSKTDKKKNEINAMVGFGPMAWILITPDAPVRYGFRSLDETEIDGFEVPATIGDMFFCFSSEKEELNRILADKIKELFGSNGNLLEELVMEGGAFSDIAGTQDKVFVDSSENLDTMGSSFVLTQKFISDTGVSGNLPQHSFPWRVGSCSGEYTVTFSNNPEKLEAYADAVSHPPVSRGLFFLPSLDLLTSLRMGGIRMGSLAINAKWKE
;
A
#
# COMPACT_ATOMS: atom_id res chain seq x y z
N GLU A 1 0.50 43.79 19.01
CA GLU A 1 -0.05 42.45 19.31
C GLU A 1 0.34 41.51 18.16
N ASN A 2 1.35 40.66 18.38
CA ASN A 2 1.80 39.67 17.41
C ASN A 2 1.21 38.31 17.79
N PHE A 3 0.03 37.98 17.25
CA PHE A 3 -0.53 36.64 17.32
C PHE A 3 -1.03 36.26 15.92
N SER A 4 -0.28 35.40 15.23
CA SER A 4 -0.78 34.29 14.38
C SER A 4 0.19 33.89 13.26
N ASN A 5 1.44 33.53 13.58
CA ASN A 5 2.26 32.77 12.61
C ASN A 5 2.84 31.47 13.19
N GLN A 6 2.60 31.15 14.47
CA GLN A 6 3.00 29.86 15.06
C GLN A 6 2.03 28.71 14.76
N SER A 7 0.77 28.97 14.40
CA SER A 7 -0.26 27.92 14.36
C SER A 7 -0.28 27.05 13.10
N LYS A 8 0.36 27.46 12.00
CA LYS A 8 0.42 26.65 10.76
C LYS A 8 1.61 25.69 10.75
N THR A 9 2.74 26.10 11.31
CA THR A 9 3.96 25.30 11.41
C THR A 9 3.85 24.23 12.51
N ASP A 10 3.18 24.52 13.63
CA ASP A 10 2.95 23.53 14.68
C ASP A 10 1.86 22.50 14.32
N LYS A 11 0.93 22.83 13.40
CA LYS A 11 -0.08 21.88 12.91
C LYS A 11 0.53 20.76 12.08
N LYS A 12 1.49 21.06 11.19
CA LYS A 12 2.18 20.07 10.36
C LYS A 12 2.99 19.05 11.17
N LYS A 13 3.51 19.45 12.34
CA LYS A 13 4.31 18.58 13.23
C LYS A 13 3.57 17.36 13.80
N ASN A 14 2.24 17.33 13.70
CA ASN A 14 1.40 16.25 14.24
C ASN A 14 0.53 15.58 13.16
N GLU A 15 0.76 15.85 11.88
CA GLU A 15 -0.01 15.23 10.80
C GLU A 15 0.44 13.77 10.60
N ILE A 16 -0.53 12.85 10.65
CA ILE A 16 -0.32 11.45 10.30
C ILE A 16 -0.85 11.27 8.89
N ASN A 17 -0.01 10.78 7.99
CA ASN A 17 -0.43 10.27 6.70
C ASN A 17 -0.69 8.78 6.85
N ALA A 18 -1.82 8.33 6.30
CA ALA A 18 -2.20 6.93 6.32
C ALA A 18 -2.61 6.50 4.91
N MET A 19 -2.10 5.35 4.48
CA MET A 19 -2.52 4.68 3.26
C MET A 19 -3.10 3.31 3.63
N VAL A 20 -4.19 2.95 2.97
CA VAL A 20 -4.85 1.64 3.11
C VAL A 20 -4.90 1.01 1.73
N GLY A 21 -4.37 -0.20 1.61
CA GLY A 21 -4.39 -0.99 0.41
C GLY A 21 -5.11 -2.32 0.60
N PHE A 22 -5.64 -2.86 -0.50
CA PHE A 22 -6.34 -4.14 -0.55
C PHE A 22 -5.63 -5.06 -1.53
N GLY A 23 -5.36 -6.29 -1.10
CA GLY A 23 -4.83 -7.34 -1.96
C GLY A 23 -5.87 -7.72 -3.04
N PRO A 24 -5.45 -8.35 -4.15
CA PRO A 24 -6.33 -8.70 -5.26
C PRO A 24 -7.57 -9.49 -4.84
N MET A 25 -7.38 -10.52 -4.03
CA MET A 25 -8.47 -11.36 -3.55
C MET A 25 -9.41 -10.61 -2.59
N ALA A 26 -8.85 -9.84 -1.64
CA ALA A 26 -9.63 -9.03 -0.72
C ALA A 26 -10.48 -7.98 -1.46
N TRP A 27 -9.90 -7.33 -2.47
CA TRP A 27 -10.63 -6.35 -3.27
C TRP A 27 -11.78 -6.97 -4.05
N ILE A 28 -11.57 -8.11 -4.71
CA ILE A 28 -12.62 -8.83 -5.43
C ILE A 28 -13.78 -9.21 -4.49
N LEU A 29 -13.49 -9.60 -3.25
CA LEU A 29 -14.52 -9.91 -2.27
C LEU A 29 -15.33 -8.67 -1.86
N ILE A 30 -14.68 -7.53 -1.65
CA ILE A 30 -15.33 -6.29 -1.21
C ILE A 30 -16.15 -5.66 -2.35
N THR A 31 -15.62 -5.70 -3.58
CA THR A 31 -16.25 -5.07 -4.76
C THR A 31 -16.32 -6.05 -5.94
N PRO A 32 -17.16 -7.10 -5.86
CA PRO A 32 -17.27 -8.09 -6.94
C PRO A 32 -17.79 -7.48 -8.25
N ASP A 33 -18.57 -6.41 -8.16
CA ASP A 33 -19.17 -5.71 -9.30
C ASP A 33 -18.25 -4.61 -9.89
N ALA A 34 -17.13 -4.31 -9.24
CA ALA A 34 -16.16 -3.30 -9.67
C ALA A 34 -14.72 -3.84 -9.57
N PRO A 35 -14.38 -4.88 -10.34
CA PRO A 35 -13.02 -5.40 -10.37
C PRO A 35 -12.06 -4.32 -10.87
N VAL A 36 -10.87 -4.26 -10.28
CA VAL A 36 -9.83 -3.35 -10.78
C VAL A 36 -9.37 -3.81 -12.16
N ARG A 37 -9.17 -2.87 -13.07
CA ARG A 37 -8.69 -3.14 -14.44
C ARG A 37 -7.21 -3.55 -14.47
N TYR A 38 -6.73 -3.87 -15.67
CA TYR A 38 -5.33 -4.22 -15.98
C TYR A 38 -4.85 -5.54 -15.36
N GLY A 39 -5.76 -6.50 -15.19
CA GLY A 39 -5.37 -7.83 -14.74
C GLY A 39 -4.81 -7.87 -13.32
N PHE A 40 -5.13 -6.89 -12.46
CA PHE A 40 -4.70 -6.84 -11.07
C PHE A 40 -4.95 -8.17 -10.36
N ARG A 41 -3.86 -8.87 -10.05
CA ARG A 41 -3.86 -10.23 -9.52
C ARG A 41 -2.64 -10.44 -8.63
N SER A 42 -2.65 -11.54 -7.88
CA SER A 42 -1.51 -11.96 -7.08
C SER A 42 -0.35 -12.36 -7.98
N LEU A 43 0.89 -12.06 -7.57
CA LEU A 43 2.07 -12.59 -8.27
C LEU A 43 2.26 -14.04 -7.85
N ASP A 44 2.45 -14.91 -8.82
CA ASP A 44 2.75 -16.33 -8.60
C ASP A 44 4.19 -16.52 -8.15
N GLU A 45 4.46 -17.57 -7.36
CA GLU A 45 5.82 -17.99 -7.02
C GLU A 45 6.69 -18.10 -8.28
N THR A 46 7.89 -17.55 -8.20
CA THR A 46 8.81 -17.47 -9.35
C THR A 46 10.26 -17.73 -8.90
N GLU A 47 11.19 -17.77 -9.84
CA GLU A 47 12.61 -17.96 -9.59
C GLU A 47 13.38 -16.75 -10.14
N ILE A 48 14.17 -16.10 -9.28
CA ILE A 48 15.05 -14.98 -9.66
C ILE A 48 16.47 -15.32 -9.22
N ASP A 49 17.41 -15.27 -10.16
CA ASP A 49 18.84 -15.58 -9.92
C ASP A 49 19.10 -16.94 -9.24
N GLY A 50 18.28 -17.96 -9.56
CA GLY A 50 18.41 -19.29 -8.97
C GLY A 50 17.80 -19.45 -7.57
N PHE A 51 17.07 -18.44 -7.08
CA PHE A 51 16.40 -18.46 -5.78
C PHE A 51 14.88 -18.37 -5.95
N GLU A 52 14.16 -19.15 -5.15
CA GLU A 52 12.71 -19.08 -5.06
C GLU A 52 12.27 -17.73 -4.48
N VAL A 53 11.35 -17.08 -5.18
CA VAL A 53 10.70 -15.84 -4.78
C VAL A 53 9.24 -16.15 -4.46
N PRO A 54 8.79 -15.91 -3.22
CA PRO A 54 7.45 -16.31 -2.79
C PRO A 54 6.37 -15.53 -3.53
N ALA A 55 5.15 -16.06 -3.62
CA ALA A 55 3.99 -15.34 -4.14
C ALA A 55 3.68 -14.06 -3.33
N THR A 56 2.83 -13.18 -3.88
CA THR A 56 2.37 -12.01 -3.11
C THR A 56 1.62 -12.43 -1.85
N ILE A 57 1.94 -11.76 -0.74
CA ILE A 57 1.27 -11.95 0.55
C ILE A 57 0.39 -10.75 0.92
N GLY A 58 -0.65 -11.01 1.70
CA GLY A 58 -1.46 -9.98 2.37
C GLY A 58 -2.76 -9.63 1.68
N ASP A 59 -3.85 -9.64 2.47
CA ASP A 59 -5.16 -9.16 2.07
C ASP A 59 -5.31 -7.65 2.23
N MET A 60 -4.58 -7.07 3.17
CA MET A 60 -4.63 -5.64 3.47
C MET A 60 -3.25 -5.10 3.77
N PHE A 61 -3.03 -3.86 3.34
CA PHE A 61 -1.81 -3.10 3.55
C PHE A 61 -2.14 -1.81 4.30
N PHE A 62 -1.37 -1.52 5.33
CA PHE A 62 -1.48 -0.27 6.09
C PHE A 62 -0.10 0.36 6.17
N CYS A 63 -0.01 1.62 5.77
CA CYS A 63 1.20 2.42 5.91
C CYS A 63 0.86 3.70 6.67
N PHE A 64 1.57 3.95 7.75
CA PHE A 64 1.45 5.16 8.56
C PHE A 64 2.77 5.89 8.57
N SER A 65 2.74 7.19 8.29
CA SER A 65 3.91 8.06 8.39
C SER A 65 3.56 9.35 9.11
N SER A 66 4.47 9.78 9.99
CA SER A 66 4.37 11.05 10.71
C SER A 66 5.75 11.41 11.27
N GLU A 67 5.92 12.67 11.67
CA GLU A 67 7.13 13.13 12.37
C GLU A 67 7.25 12.53 13.79
N LYS A 68 6.19 11.91 14.31
CA LYS A 68 6.13 11.36 15.67
C LYS A 68 5.81 9.88 15.62
N GLU A 69 6.85 9.06 15.77
CA GLU A 69 6.74 7.60 15.76
C GLU A 69 5.62 7.06 16.68
N GLU A 70 5.45 7.65 17.87
CA GLU A 70 4.40 7.28 18.84
C GLU A 70 2.99 7.32 18.23
N LEU A 71 2.72 8.30 17.35
CA LEU A 71 1.41 8.43 16.69
C LEU A 71 1.16 7.28 15.71
N ASN A 72 2.19 6.86 14.97
CA ASN A 72 2.10 5.74 14.03
C ASN A 72 1.85 4.44 14.79
N ARG A 73 2.55 4.23 15.91
CA ARG A 73 2.38 3.05 16.78
C ARG A 73 0.98 2.99 17.38
N ILE A 74 0.48 4.09 17.95
CA ILE A 74 -0.89 4.15 18.50
C ILE A 74 -1.93 3.80 17.44
N LEU A 75 -1.77 4.29 16.21
CA LEU A 75 -2.70 3.97 15.13
C LEU A 75 -2.62 2.50 14.72
N ALA A 76 -1.40 1.96 14.56
CA ALA A 76 -1.18 0.56 14.26
C ALA A 76 -1.82 -0.37 15.31
N ASP A 77 -1.61 -0.09 16.60
CA ASP A 77 -2.18 -0.89 17.68
C ASP A 77 -3.70 -0.84 17.69
N LYS A 78 -4.31 0.33 17.47
CA LYS A 78 -5.77 0.44 17.31
C LYS A 78 -6.29 -0.38 16.13
N ILE A 79 -5.57 -0.39 15.00
CA ILE A 79 -5.97 -1.21 13.85
C ILE A 79 -5.90 -2.70 14.22
N LYS A 80 -4.83 -3.16 14.88
CA LYS A 80 -4.70 -4.54 15.33
C LYS A 80 -5.84 -4.94 16.27
N GLU A 81 -6.21 -4.06 17.21
CA GLU A 81 -7.36 -4.27 18.10
C GLU A 81 -8.68 -4.38 17.32
N LEU A 82 -8.87 -3.56 16.27
CA LEU A 82 -10.06 -3.61 15.41
C LEU A 82 -10.16 -4.90 14.60
N PHE A 83 -9.05 -5.42 14.09
CA PHE A 83 -9.03 -6.73 13.44
C PHE A 83 -9.26 -7.86 14.44
N GLY A 84 -8.72 -7.75 15.65
CA GLY A 84 -8.86 -8.74 16.71
C GLY A 84 -8.47 -10.14 16.22
N SER A 85 -9.36 -11.12 16.41
CA SER A 85 -9.16 -12.49 15.95
C SER A 85 -9.48 -12.71 14.46
N ASN A 86 -10.01 -11.70 13.77
CA ASN A 86 -10.45 -11.82 12.37
C ASN A 86 -9.32 -11.53 11.37
N GLY A 87 -8.18 -11.03 11.84
CA GLY A 87 -7.00 -10.77 11.02
C GLY A 87 -5.78 -11.49 11.57
N ASN A 88 -4.87 -11.88 10.68
CA ASN A 88 -3.55 -12.38 11.06
C ASN A 88 -2.50 -11.34 10.63
N LEU A 89 -1.63 -10.92 11.56
CA LEU A 89 -0.54 -10.02 11.24
C LEU A 89 0.55 -10.79 10.50
N LEU A 90 0.70 -10.54 9.20
CA LEU A 90 1.71 -11.21 8.38
C LEU A 90 3.08 -10.53 8.51
N GLU A 91 3.11 -9.21 8.41
CA GLU A 91 4.35 -8.43 8.46
C GLU A 91 4.11 -7.09 9.13
N GLU A 92 5.03 -6.70 10.02
CA GLU A 92 5.08 -5.38 10.64
C GLU A 92 6.52 -4.86 10.58
N LEU A 93 6.70 -3.67 10.00
CA LEU A 93 7.98 -3.00 9.88
C LEU A 93 7.85 -1.58 10.40
N VAL A 94 8.77 -1.19 11.28
CA VAL A 94 8.95 0.19 11.74
C VAL A 94 10.24 0.69 11.11
N MET A 95 10.13 1.76 10.34
CA MET A 95 11.20 2.27 9.50
C MET A 95 11.37 3.77 9.73
N GLU A 96 12.62 4.22 9.74
CA GLU A 96 12.99 5.62 9.89
C GLU A 96 13.83 6.09 8.71
N GLY A 97 13.58 7.32 8.24
CA GLY A 97 14.26 7.87 7.07
C GLY A 97 13.82 7.21 5.76
N GLY A 98 14.76 7.06 4.83
CA GLY A 98 14.52 6.48 3.51
C GLY A 98 14.83 7.42 2.35
N ALA A 99 14.87 6.85 1.15
CA ALA A 99 14.97 7.58 -0.10
C ALA A 99 13.58 7.65 -0.76
N PHE A 100 13.13 8.86 -1.06
CA PHE A 100 11.80 9.10 -1.59
C PHE A 100 11.88 9.66 -3.00
N SER A 101 11.26 8.98 -3.96
CA SER A 101 11.02 9.56 -5.27
C SER A 101 10.08 10.75 -5.19
N ASP A 102 10.26 11.74 -6.08
CA ASP A 102 9.34 12.86 -6.20
C ASP A 102 8.03 12.42 -6.87
N ILE A 103 7.05 12.04 -6.03
CA ILE A 103 5.69 11.67 -6.46
C ILE A 103 4.96 12.88 -7.06
N ALA A 104 5.23 14.10 -6.58
CA ALA A 104 4.55 15.29 -7.07
C ALA A 104 4.90 15.58 -8.54
N GLY A 105 6.13 15.29 -8.95
CA GLY A 105 6.59 15.36 -10.33
C GLY A 105 6.15 14.18 -11.22
N THR A 106 5.55 13.12 -10.67
CA THR A 106 5.24 11.86 -11.38
C THR A 106 3.82 11.36 -11.14
N GLN A 107 2.88 12.27 -10.88
CA GLN A 107 1.48 11.92 -10.59
C GLN A 107 0.81 11.10 -11.70
N ASP A 108 1.18 11.37 -12.95
CA ASP A 108 0.72 10.66 -14.15
C ASP A 108 1.11 9.17 -14.16
N LYS A 109 2.18 8.80 -13.45
CA LYS A 109 2.64 7.42 -13.32
C LYS A 109 2.08 6.73 -12.08
N VAL A 110 1.64 7.48 -11.08
CA VAL A 110 1.18 6.97 -9.78
C VAL A 110 -0.32 6.79 -9.74
N PHE A 111 -1.07 7.79 -10.20
CA PHE A 111 -2.52 7.81 -10.05
C PHE A 111 -3.22 7.40 -11.34
N VAL A 112 -4.30 6.63 -11.19
CA VAL A 112 -5.21 6.30 -12.29
C VAL A 112 -5.94 7.57 -12.70
N ASP A 113 -5.83 7.91 -13.98
CA ASP A 113 -6.48 9.09 -14.55
C ASP A 113 -7.97 8.82 -14.85
N SER A 114 -8.75 9.89 -14.83
CA SER A 114 -10.14 9.98 -15.27
C SER A 114 -10.40 9.43 -16.67
N SER A 115 -9.41 9.52 -17.56
CA SER A 115 -9.49 9.03 -18.94
C SER A 115 -9.49 7.50 -19.03
N GLU A 116 -8.90 6.82 -18.05
CA GLU A 116 -8.82 5.37 -18.01
C GLU A 116 -10.04 4.74 -17.33
N ASN A 117 -10.43 5.28 -16.17
CA ASN A 117 -11.61 4.85 -15.44
C ASN A 117 -12.04 5.89 -14.40
N LEU A 118 -13.27 6.39 -14.54
CA LEU A 118 -13.87 7.34 -13.60
C LEU A 118 -14.04 6.74 -12.19
N ASP A 119 -14.39 5.46 -12.08
CA ASP A 119 -14.72 4.83 -10.80
C ASP A 119 -13.47 4.61 -9.92
N THR A 120 -12.31 4.43 -10.55
CA THR A 120 -11.02 4.23 -9.86
C THR A 120 -10.11 5.45 -9.97
N MET A 121 -10.62 6.59 -10.45
CA MET A 121 -9.85 7.82 -10.60
C MET A 121 -9.20 8.23 -9.26
N GLY A 122 -7.92 8.61 -9.32
CA GLY A 122 -7.14 9.01 -8.15
C GLY A 122 -6.73 7.83 -7.24
N SER A 123 -7.06 6.60 -7.62
CA SER A 123 -6.53 5.39 -6.99
C SER A 123 -5.13 5.08 -7.53
N SER A 124 -4.41 4.19 -6.88
CA SER A 124 -3.06 3.77 -7.27
C SER A 124 -2.87 2.28 -6.98
N PHE A 125 -1.78 1.71 -7.47
CA PHE A 125 -1.31 0.38 -7.10
C PHE A 125 0.04 0.50 -6.43
N VAL A 126 0.29 -0.37 -5.47
CA VAL A 126 1.55 -0.42 -4.74
C VAL A 126 2.09 -1.83 -4.71
N LEU A 127 3.37 -1.96 -5.04
CA LEU A 127 4.17 -3.15 -4.85
C LEU A 127 5.09 -2.92 -3.66
N THR A 128 5.07 -3.84 -2.71
CA THR A 128 6.03 -3.88 -1.61
C THR A 128 7.00 -5.02 -1.82
N GLN A 129 8.28 -4.81 -1.54
CA GLN A 129 9.30 -5.86 -1.59
C GLN A 129 10.29 -5.69 -0.45
N LYS A 130 10.64 -6.80 0.19
CA LYS A 130 11.60 -6.85 1.28
C LYS A 130 12.83 -7.65 0.88
N PHE A 131 13.99 -7.02 0.96
CA PHE A 131 15.28 -7.61 0.60
C PHE A 131 16.18 -7.72 1.83
N ILE A 132 17.10 -8.69 1.84
CA ILE A 132 18.12 -8.88 2.90
C ILE A 132 19.41 -8.11 2.58
N SER A 133 19.57 -7.65 1.34
CA SER A 133 20.69 -6.81 0.92
C SER A 133 20.19 -5.41 0.55
N ASP A 134 21.11 -4.44 0.61
CA ASP A 134 20.90 -3.16 -0.08
C ASP A 134 20.95 -3.45 -1.58
N THR A 135 19.81 -3.30 -2.23
CA THR A 135 19.67 -3.68 -3.63
C THR A 135 20.02 -2.54 -4.57
N GLY A 136 20.17 -1.31 -4.07
CA GLY A 136 20.43 -0.12 -4.87
C GLY A 136 19.39 0.05 -5.99
N VAL A 137 18.19 -0.51 -5.81
CA VAL A 137 17.18 -0.60 -6.86
C VAL A 137 16.68 0.80 -7.15
N SER A 138 17.13 1.31 -8.30
CA SER A 138 16.65 2.56 -8.89
C SER A 138 15.74 2.21 -10.07
N GLY A 139 14.44 2.18 -9.81
CA GLY A 139 13.44 1.99 -10.85
C GLY A 139 13.12 3.28 -11.61
N ASN A 140 12.58 3.13 -12.82
CA ASN A 140 11.92 4.23 -13.54
C ASN A 140 10.52 4.56 -12.98
N LEU A 141 10.06 3.76 -12.01
CA LEU A 141 8.78 3.92 -11.32
C LEU A 141 8.97 4.71 -10.02
N PRO A 142 7.98 5.52 -9.62
CA PRO A 142 8.02 6.23 -8.34
C PRO A 142 8.10 5.24 -7.18
N GLN A 143 9.16 5.36 -6.39
CA GLN A 143 9.50 4.40 -5.36
C GLN A 143 9.94 5.10 -4.07
N HIS A 144 9.59 4.49 -2.95
CA HIS A 144 10.13 4.80 -1.64
C HIS A 144 10.95 3.61 -1.16
N SER A 145 12.19 3.86 -0.75
CA SER A 145 13.07 2.85 -0.19
C SER A 145 13.38 3.19 1.26
N PHE A 146 13.31 2.17 2.11
CA PHE A 146 13.56 2.29 3.53
C PHE A 146 14.59 1.23 3.96
N PRO A 147 15.63 1.63 4.70
CA PRO A 147 16.45 0.65 5.40
C PRO A 147 15.64 0.06 6.55
N TRP A 148 15.58 -1.27 6.64
CA TRP A 148 14.96 -1.95 7.78
C TRP A 148 16.01 -2.75 8.54
N ARG A 149 15.82 -2.85 9.87
CA ARG A 149 16.63 -3.71 10.73
C ARG A 149 15.73 -4.42 11.72
N VAL A 150 15.83 -5.75 11.77
CA VAL A 150 15.17 -6.59 12.76
C VAL A 150 16.21 -7.55 13.33
N GLY A 151 16.58 -7.33 14.58
CA GLY A 151 17.66 -8.10 15.23
C GLY A 151 19.01 -7.91 14.52
N SER A 152 19.64 -9.03 14.13
CA SER A 152 20.89 -9.02 13.35
C SER A 152 20.68 -8.90 11.84
N CYS A 153 19.44 -8.97 11.36
CA CYS A 153 19.12 -8.86 9.95
C CYS A 153 18.87 -7.39 9.60
N SER A 154 19.49 -6.93 8.54
CA SER A 154 19.25 -5.62 7.92
C SER A 154 18.97 -5.82 6.45
N GLY A 155 18.25 -4.90 5.85
CA GLY A 155 18.06 -4.92 4.41
C GLY A 155 17.29 -3.70 3.93
N GLU A 156 16.74 -3.81 2.74
CA GLU A 156 15.98 -2.76 2.09
C GLU A 156 14.51 -3.16 1.95
N TYR A 157 13.61 -2.22 2.21
CA TYR A 157 12.18 -2.38 2.00
C TYR A 157 11.73 -1.32 1.01
N THR A 158 11.18 -1.76 -0.10
CA THR A 158 10.77 -0.88 -1.18
C THR A 158 9.25 -0.84 -1.27
N VAL A 159 8.73 0.34 -1.57
CA VAL A 159 7.32 0.63 -1.81
C VAL A 159 7.25 1.36 -3.15
N THR A 160 6.89 0.63 -4.20
CA THR A 160 6.86 1.13 -5.57
C THR A 160 5.42 1.37 -6.00
N PHE A 161 5.15 2.54 -6.57
CA PHE A 161 3.81 2.95 -6.96
C PHE A 161 3.66 2.95 -8.48
N SER A 162 2.47 2.58 -8.95
CA SER A 162 2.09 2.78 -10.35
C SER A 162 0.58 2.92 -10.51
N ASN A 163 0.15 3.55 -11.59
CA ASN A 163 -1.22 3.51 -12.07
C ASN A 163 -1.56 2.25 -12.87
N ASN A 164 -0.55 1.41 -13.19
CA ASN A 164 -0.74 0.18 -13.93
C ASN A 164 -0.09 -1.00 -13.18
N PRO A 165 -0.87 -2.00 -12.74
CA PRO A 165 -0.35 -3.16 -12.02
C PRO A 165 0.57 -4.03 -12.88
N GLU A 166 0.35 -4.18 -14.19
CA GLU A 166 1.23 -4.97 -15.08
C GLU A 166 2.66 -4.41 -15.11
N LYS A 167 2.81 -3.08 -14.99
CA LYS A 167 4.14 -2.45 -14.86
C LYS A 167 4.81 -2.82 -13.54
N LEU A 168 4.02 -2.97 -12.46
CA LEU A 168 4.52 -3.42 -11.18
C LEU A 168 4.86 -4.91 -11.21
N GLU A 169 4.08 -5.76 -11.90
CA GLU A 169 4.42 -7.17 -12.09
C GLU A 169 5.77 -7.30 -12.83
N ALA A 170 5.91 -6.64 -13.98
CA ALA A 170 7.15 -6.66 -14.75
C ALA A 170 8.34 -6.09 -13.97
N TYR A 171 8.11 -5.07 -13.14
CA TYR A 171 9.13 -4.52 -12.27
C TYR A 171 9.53 -5.47 -11.15
N ALA A 172 8.57 -6.21 -10.57
CA ALA A 172 8.83 -7.19 -9.52
C ALA A 172 9.73 -8.33 -9.99
N ASP A 173 9.61 -8.72 -11.26
CA ASP A 173 10.41 -9.79 -11.87
C ASP A 173 11.76 -9.32 -12.41
N ALA A 174 11.93 -8.00 -12.64
CA ALA A 174 13.16 -7.41 -13.19
C ALA A 174 14.22 -7.08 -12.12
N VAL A 175 13.98 -7.41 -10.86
CA VAL A 175 14.91 -7.11 -9.76
C VAL A 175 16.15 -8.00 -9.81
N SER A 176 17.31 -7.42 -9.52
CA SER A 176 18.59 -8.14 -9.56
C SER A 176 18.80 -9.11 -8.40
N HIS A 177 18.08 -8.92 -7.30
CA HIS A 177 18.18 -9.75 -6.10
C HIS A 177 16.78 -10.26 -5.71
N PRO A 178 16.64 -11.53 -5.30
CA PRO A 178 15.35 -12.10 -4.93
C PRO A 178 14.82 -11.45 -3.63
N PRO A 179 13.57 -10.94 -3.62
CA PRO A 179 12.95 -10.48 -2.38
C PRO A 179 12.50 -11.66 -1.52
N VAL A 180 12.56 -11.49 -0.19
CA VAL A 180 12.10 -12.45 0.82
C VAL A 180 10.60 -12.41 1.00
N SER A 181 10.00 -11.23 0.82
CA SER A 181 8.56 -11.06 0.80
C SER A 181 8.20 -10.01 -0.24
N ARG A 182 7.04 -10.21 -0.87
CA ARG A 182 6.45 -9.21 -1.77
C ARG A 182 4.94 -9.14 -1.56
N GLY A 183 4.38 -7.96 -1.75
CA GLY A 183 2.94 -7.73 -1.68
C GLY A 183 2.52 -6.80 -2.81
N LEU A 184 1.33 -7.02 -3.36
CA LEU A 184 0.75 -6.17 -4.39
C LEU A 184 -0.64 -5.75 -3.95
N PHE A 185 -0.89 -4.45 -3.88
CA PHE A 185 -2.12 -3.92 -3.31
C PHE A 185 -2.69 -2.80 -4.18
N PHE A 186 -4.01 -2.71 -4.19
CA PHE A 186 -4.74 -1.58 -4.75
C PHE A 186 -5.00 -0.55 -3.65
N LEU A 187 -4.62 0.70 -3.92
CA LEU A 187 -4.82 1.87 -3.06
C LEU A 187 -6.02 2.67 -3.59
N PRO A 188 -7.25 2.41 -3.09
CA PRO A 188 -8.41 3.19 -3.50
C PRO A 188 -8.28 4.66 -3.10
N SER A 189 -8.83 5.54 -3.94
CA SER A 189 -8.96 6.95 -3.59
C SER A 189 -9.85 7.15 -2.35
N LEU A 190 -9.71 8.29 -1.67
CA LEU A 190 -10.54 8.61 -0.51
C LEU A 190 -12.04 8.65 -0.87
N ASP A 191 -12.36 9.12 -2.08
CA ASP A 191 -13.73 9.16 -2.58
C ASP A 191 -14.29 7.75 -2.79
N LEU A 192 -13.46 6.83 -3.32
CA LEU A 192 -13.81 5.43 -3.48
C LEU A 192 -14.01 4.74 -2.12
N LEU A 193 -13.09 4.94 -1.16
CA LEU A 193 -13.21 4.43 0.21
C LEU A 193 -14.47 4.94 0.93
N THR A 194 -14.78 6.23 0.76
CA THR A 194 -15.97 6.84 1.33
C THR A 194 -17.23 6.26 0.69
N SER A 195 -17.21 6.03 -0.62
CA SER A 195 -18.31 5.41 -1.35
C SER A 195 -18.57 3.97 -0.90
N LEU A 196 -17.51 3.19 -0.62
CA LEU A 196 -17.63 1.85 -0.02
C LEU A 196 -18.28 1.90 1.35
N ARG A 197 -17.79 2.79 2.22
CA ARG A 197 -18.33 2.99 3.57
C ARG A 197 -19.81 3.37 3.55
N MET A 198 -20.20 4.25 2.63
CA MET A 198 -21.57 4.75 2.51
C MET A 198 -22.50 3.80 1.75
N GLY A 199 -21.98 2.67 1.24
CA GLY A 199 -22.74 1.71 0.43
C GLY A 199 -23.15 2.25 -0.95
N GLY A 200 -22.48 3.30 -1.43
CA GLY A 200 -22.69 3.90 -2.76
C GLY A 200 -22.21 2.98 -3.88
N ILE A 201 -21.16 2.21 -3.62
CA ILE A 201 -20.86 1.00 -4.38
C ILE A 201 -21.55 -0.15 -3.65
N ARG A 202 -22.38 -0.91 -4.36
CA ARG A 202 -22.96 -2.14 -3.81
C ARG A 202 -21.80 -3.06 -3.46
N MET A 203 -21.42 -3.12 -2.18
CA MET A 203 -20.45 -4.08 -1.67
C MET A 203 -21.06 -5.49 -1.72
N GLY A 204 -21.44 -5.99 -2.91
CA GLY A 204 -22.04 -7.31 -3.14
C GLY A 204 -22.82 -7.88 -1.95
N SER A 205 -22.45 -9.09 -1.52
CA SER A 205 -22.98 -9.77 -0.33
C SER A 205 -22.37 -9.30 1.00
N LEU A 206 -21.37 -8.42 0.99
CA LEU A 206 -20.62 -7.95 2.17
C LEU A 206 -20.97 -6.51 2.59
N ALA A 207 -22.03 -5.93 2.04
CA ALA A 207 -22.50 -4.63 2.50
C ALA A 207 -22.79 -4.68 4.00
N ILE A 208 -22.37 -3.65 4.75
CA ILE A 208 -22.62 -3.52 6.20
C ILE A 208 -24.12 -3.65 6.54
N ASN A 209 -24.99 -3.41 5.56
CA ASN A 209 -26.46 -3.49 5.68
C ASN A 209 -27.06 -4.77 5.08
N ALA A 210 -26.25 -5.72 4.60
CA ALA A 210 -26.73 -6.95 4.01
C ALA A 210 -27.34 -7.86 5.09
N LYS A 211 -28.67 -7.98 5.08
CA LYS A 211 -29.36 -9.03 5.83
C LYS A 211 -29.15 -10.36 5.12
N TRP A 212 -28.30 -11.20 5.69
CA TRP A 212 -28.22 -12.61 5.34
C TRP A 212 -29.58 -13.25 5.65
N LYS A 213 -30.25 -13.80 4.64
CA LYS A 213 -31.35 -14.72 4.88
C LYS A 213 -30.72 -16.08 5.19
N GLU A 214 -31.04 -16.63 6.36
CA GLU A 214 -30.91 -18.06 6.65
C GLU A 214 -31.74 -18.90 5.66
#